data_AF-A0A833SP86-F1
#
_entry.id   AF-A0A833SP86-F1
#
_cell.length_a   1.000
_cell.length_b   1.000
_cell.length_c   1.000
_cell.angle_alpha   90.00
_cell.angle_beta   90.00
_cell.angle_gamma   90.00
#
_symmetry.space_group_name_H-M   'P 1'
#
loop_
_entity.id
_entity.type
_entity.pdbx_description
1 polymer ?
#
loop_
_entity_poly.entity_id
_entity_poly.type
_entity_poly.pdbx_seq_one_letter_code
_entity_poly.pdbx_strand_id
1 'polypeptide(L)'
;MKKPPRRSDDALITGWVFFRYMVVGIYVGFACVGVFAYWYMYYEASGDGHTLITWDQLTHWTKCHEWENFTVNNFDGMDFSSDPCRYFTDGKKTASTLSLSVLVAIEMFNALNALSEDGSLITMPPWSNPYLMIAMVVSFAMHFVILYVDVLADTFSVIPLDFKEWLVVLAFSLPVIIIDEVLKFVGRRMHARELKERMEEWEKKTQ
;
A
#
# COMPACT_ATOMS: atom_id res chain seq x y z
N MET A 1 16.74 -32.37 -3.16
CA MET A 1 15.64 -33.07 -3.85
C MET A 1 14.92 -33.99 -2.87
N LYS A 2 14.00 -33.43 -2.04
CA LYS A 2 13.29 -34.19 -0.97
C LYS A 2 11.78 -34.28 -1.19
N LYS A 3 11.25 -33.63 -2.24
CA LYS A 3 9.82 -33.58 -2.57
C LYS A 3 9.58 -34.39 -3.85
N PRO A 4 8.41 -35.03 -4.02
CA PRO A 4 8.05 -35.71 -5.25
C PRO A 4 7.96 -34.72 -6.42
N PRO A 5 8.10 -35.19 -7.67
CA PRO A 5 7.99 -34.35 -8.86
C PRO A 5 6.61 -33.66 -8.94
N ARG A 6 6.60 -32.41 -9.43
CA ARG A 6 5.38 -31.61 -9.66
C ARG A 6 4.50 -32.32 -10.70
N ARG A 7 3.18 -32.34 -10.48
CA ARG A 7 2.24 -32.94 -11.46
C ARG A 7 1.94 -31.95 -12.59
N SER A 8 1.56 -32.45 -13.77
CA SER A 8 1.23 -31.61 -14.93
C SER A 8 -0.06 -30.81 -14.76
N ASP A 9 -0.94 -31.25 -13.86
CA ASP A 9 -2.23 -30.64 -13.51
C ASP A 9 -2.14 -29.68 -12.29
N ASP A 10 -0.97 -29.52 -11.68
CA ASP A 10 -0.78 -28.61 -10.53
C ASP A 10 -0.97 -27.15 -10.97
N ALA A 11 -2.06 -26.51 -10.52
CA ALA A 11 -2.36 -25.11 -10.78
C ALA A 11 -1.23 -24.17 -10.30
N LEU A 12 -1.00 -23.08 -11.03
CA LEU A 12 -0.01 -22.06 -10.63
C LEU A 12 -0.48 -21.22 -9.44
N ILE A 13 -1.79 -20.95 -9.35
CA ILE A 13 -2.42 -20.24 -8.23
C ILE A 13 -3.43 -21.19 -7.61
N THR A 14 -3.15 -21.64 -6.39
CA THR A 14 -4.09 -22.45 -5.62
C THR A 14 -5.20 -21.55 -5.05
N GLY A 15 -6.34 -22.13 -4.66
CA GLY A 15 -7.43 -21.36 -4.05
C GLY A 15 -7.01 -20.55 -2.82
N TRP A 16 -6.06 -21.08 -2.04
CA TRP A 16 -5.49 -20.38 -0.89
C TRP A 16 -4.62 -19.19 -1.29
N VAL A 17 -3.75 -19.36 -2.29
CA VAL A 17 -2.89 -18.26 -2.79
C VAL A 17 -3.75 -17.16 -3.42
N PHE A 18 -4.81 -17.51 -4.14
CA PHE A 18 -5.78 -16.55 -4.66
C PHE A 18 -6.45 -15.74 -3.53
N PHE A 19 -6.95 -16.42 -2.49
CA PHE A 19 -7.55 -15.77 -1.33
C PHE A 19 -6.55 -14.82 -0.64
N ARG A 20 -5.30 -15.24 -0.46
CA ARG A 20 -4.23 -14.40 0.12
C ARG A 20 -4.07 -13.10 -0.67
N TYR A 21 -3.92 -13.18 -2.00
CA TYR A 21 -3.75 -11.99 -2.83
C TYR A 21 -4.99 -11.09 -2.85
N MET A 22 -6.19 -11.66 -2.76
CA MET A 22 -7.41 -10.89 -2.65
C MET A 22 -7.46 -10.07 -1.35
N VAL A 23 -7.11 -10.67 -0.21
CA VAL A 23 -7.05 -9.98 1.08
C VAL A 23 -6.00 -8.85 1.06
N VAL A 24 -4.80 -9.13 0.56
CA VAL A 24 -3.74 -8.12 0.43
C VAL A 24 -4.17 -7.00 -0.51
N GLY A 25 -4.75 -7.31 -1.67
CA GLY A 25 -5.24 -6.31 -2.63
C GLY A 25 -6.35 -5.42 -2.08
N ILE A 26 -7.31 -5.98 -1.34
CA ILE A 26 -8.34 -5.21 -0.63
C ILE A 26 -7.70 -4.25 0.38
N TYR A 27 -6.70 -4.72 1.13
CA TYR A 27 -5.99 -3.87 2.07
C TYR A 27 -5.24 -2.73 1.36
N VAL A 28 -4.57 -2.98 0.23
CA VAL A 28 -3.91 -1.92 -0.55
C VAL A 28 -4.91 -0.84 -0.96
N GLY A 29 -6.07 -1.23 -1.48
CA GLY A 29 -7.15 -0.29 -1.84
C GLY A 29 -7.65 0.51 -0.63
N PHE A 30 -7.88 -0.15 0.50
CA PHE A 30 -8.28 0.50 1.74
C PHE A 30 -7.22 1.47 2.26
N ALA A 31 -5.94 1.11 2.21
CA ALA A 31 -4.85 1.95 2.68
C ALA A 31 -4.69 3.21 1.81
N CYS A 32 -4.76 3.06 0.48
CA CYS A 32 -4.63 4.18 -0.46
C CYS A 32 -5.79 5.18 -0.38
N VAL A 33 -7.03 4.69 -0.30
CA VAL A 33 -8.21 5.55 -0.14
C VAL A 33 -8.32 6.07 1.30
N GLY A 34 -7.95 5.24 2.27
CA GLY A 34 -7.98 5.56 3.69
C GLY A 34 -7.03 6.68 4.06
N VAL A 35 -5.78 6.67 3.57
CA VAL A 35 -4.84 7.77 3.83
C VAL A 35 -5.29 9.08 3.17
N PHE A 36 -5.91 9.01 1.99
CA PHE A 36 -6.48 10.17 1.32
C PHE A 36 -7.61 10.80 2.15
N ALA A 37 -8.55 9.98 2.62
CA ALA A 37 -9.64 10.44 3.49
C ALA A 37 -9.13 10.91 4.86
N TYR A 38 -8.12 10.22 5.41
CA TYR A 38 -7.50 10.56 6.68
C TYR A 38 -6.88 11.95 6.65
N TRP A 39 -6.21 12.33 5.54
CA TRP A 39 -5.67 13.67 5.36
C TRP A 39 -6.76 14.74 5.50
N TYR A 40 -7.86 14.61 4.75
CA TYR A 40 -8.97 15.58 4.76
C TYR A 40 -9.72 15.67 6.10
N MET A 41 -9.82 14.57 6.85
CA MET A 41 -10.74 14.48 7.99
C MET A 41 -10.05 14.59 9.35
N TYR A 42 -8.79 14.16 9.45
CA TYR A 42 -8.15 13.92 10.75
C TYR A 42 -6.71 14.40 10.86
N TYR A 43 -6.08 14.85 9.77
CA TYR A 43 -4.65 15.15 9.76
C TYR A 43 -4.34 16.62 10.12
N GLU A 44 -4.56 16.99 11.38
CA GLU A 44 -4.21 18.34 11.89
C GLU A 44 -2.69 18.57 12.03
N ALA A 45 -1.91 17.49 12.01
CA ALA A 45 -0.49 17.51 12.36
C ALA A 45 0.45 17.94 11.23
N SER A 46 -0.08 18.13 10.01
CA SER A 46 0.62 18.63 8.82
C SER A 46 1.34 19.95 9.09
N GLY A 47 0.74 20.83 9.90
CA GLY A 47 1.26 22.18 10.14
C GLY A 47 1.04 23.15 8.97
N ASP A 48 0.39 22.71 7.90
CA ASP A 48 -0.04 23.52 6.74
C ASP A 48 -1.26 24.40 7.07
N GLY A 49 -2.05 24.03 8.09
CA GLY A 49 -3.24 24.76 8.54
C GLY A 49 -4.47 24.52 7.68
N HIS A 50 -4.50 23.46 6.86
CA HIS A 50 -5.67 23.14 6.04
C HIS A 50 -6.92 22.87 6.91
N THR A 51 -8.09 23.05 6.32
CA THR A 51 -9.36 22.86 7.04
C THR A 51 -9.78 21.41 7.01
N LEU A 52 -9.97 20.83 8.19
CA LEU A 52 -10.60 19.52 8.30
C LEU A 52 -12.06 19.57 7.88
N ILE A 53 -12.47 18.59 7.09
CA ILE A 53 -13.83 18.47 6.59
C ILE A 53 -14.49 17.19 7.05
N THR A 54 -15.82 17.17 6.99
CA THR A 54 -16.62 16.00 7.33
C THR A 54 -16.65 14.98 6.18
N TRP A 55 -16.98 13.72 6.51
CA TRP A 55 -17.14 12.66 5.52
C TRP A 55 -18.20 12.98 4.46
N ASP A 56 -19.29 13.66 4.85
CA ASP A 56 -20.36 14.02 3.94
C ASP A 56 -19.88 15.02 2.88
N GLN A 57 -19.10 16.03 3.31
CA GLN A 57 -18.47 16.99 2.39
C GLN A 57 -17.45 16.30 1.47
N LEU A 58 -16.64 15.38 1.99
CA LEU A 58 -15.66 14.68 1.17
C LEU A 58 -16.30 13.78 0.09
N THR A 59 -17.40 13.10 0.42
CA THR A 59 -18.09 12.19 -0.52
C THR A 59 -18.99 12.92 -1.51
N HIS A 60 -19.55 14.06 -1.12
CA HIS A 60 -20.42 14.90 -1.96
C HIS A 60 -19.72 16.15 -2.49
N TRP A 61 -18.38 16.13 -2.64
CA TRP A 61 -17.58 17.28 -3.06
C TRP A 61 -18.05 17.93 -4.38
N THR A 62 -18.66 17.16 -5.30
CA THR A 62 -19.22 17.71 -6.56
C THR A 62 -20.34 18.73 -6.33
N LYS A 63 -21.04 18.67 -5.19
CA LYS A 63 -22.10 19.61 -4.82
C LYS A 63 -21.57 20.87 -4.13
N CYS A 64 -20.25 21.04 -4.05
CA CYS A 64 -19.65 22.15 -3.32
C CYS A 64 -20.19 23.53 -3.74
N HIS A 65 -20.51 23.73 -5.02
CA HIS A 65 -21.09 24.98 -5.53
C HIS A 65 -22.48 25.31 -4.95
N GLU A 66 -23.18 24.34 -4.37
CA GLU A 66 -24.49 24.52 -3.71
C GLU A 66 -24.35 24.88 -2.21
N TRP A 67 -23.14 24.81 -1.64
CA TRP A 67 -22.92 25.06 -0.22
C TRP A 67 -22.68 26.54 0.07
N GLU A 68 -23.64 27.21 0.71
CA GLU A 68 -23.56 28.66 0.97
C GLU A 68 -22.55 29.05 2.07
N ASN A 69 -22.24 28.15 3.02
CA ASN A 69 -21.40 28.43 4.19
C ASN A 69 -20.09 27.64 4.22
N PHE A 70 -19.63 27.14 3.07
CA PHE A 70 -18.37 26.40 3.00
C PHE A 70 -17.19 27.35 2.87
N THR A 71 -16.32 27.35 3.87
CA THR A 71 -15.09 28.14 3.89
C THR A 71 -13.93 27.24 4.32
N VAL A 72 -12.77 27.49 3.73
CA VAL A 72 -11.55 26.73 3.98
C VAL A 72 -10.39 27.70 4.16
N ASN A 73 -9.39 27.28 4.94
CA ASN A 73 -8.18 28.04 5.16
C ASN A 73 -7.27 27.95 3.94
N ASN A 74 -6.55 29.05 3.71
CA ASN A 74 -5.45 29.08 2.76
C ASN A 74 -4.24 28.33 3.34
N PHE A 75 -3.62 27.48 2.52
CA PHE A 75 -2.41 26.73 2.88
C PHE A 75 -1.52 26.56 1.65
N ASP A 76 -0.23 26.28 1.85
CA ASP A 76 0.77 26.06 0.78
C ASP A 76 0.79 27.13 -0.33
N GLY A 77 0.52 28.38 0.03
CA GLY A 77 0.48 29.51 -0.91
C GLY A 77 -0.71 29.49 -1.88
N MET A 78 -1.69 28.61 -1.65
CA MET A 78 -2.95 28.56 -2.39
C MET A 78 -4.00 29.45 -1.72
N ASP A 79 -4.68 30.27 -2.50
CA ASP A 79 -5.80 31.09 -2.05
C ASP A 79 -7.14 30.47 -2.47
N PHE A 80 -7.92 30.09 -1.47
CA PHE A 80 -9.26 29.51 -1.58
C PHE A 80 -10.36 30.49 -1.15
N SER A 81 -10.01 31.73 -0.79
CA SER A 81 -10.96 32.74 -0.31
C SER A 81 -11.99 33.13 -1.39
N SER A 82 -11.59 33.11 -2.66
CA SER A 82 -12.45 33.43 -3.79
C SER A 82 -13.32 32.26 -4.26
N ASP A 83 -12.79 31.04 -4.18
CA ASP A 83 -13.48 29.81 -4.58
C ASP A 83 -13.05 28.64 -3.66
N PRO A 84 -13.81 28.41 -2.57
CA PRO A 84 -13.54 27.34 -1.62
C PRO A 84 -13.57 25.94 -2.24
N CYS A 85 -14.27 25.75 -3.37
CA CYS A 85 -14.39 24.44 -4.00
C CYS A 85 -13.11 23.96 -4.66
N ARG A 86 -12.16 24.87 -4.95
CA ARG A 86 -10.82 24.52 -5.41
C ARG A 86 -10.01 23.72 -4.39
N TYR A 87 -10.44 23.69 -3.13
CA TYR A 87 -9.88 22.81 -2.12
C TYR A 87 -9.87 21.34 -2.55
N PHE A 88 -10.96 20.87 -3.15
CA PHE A 88 -11.09 19.48 -3.60
C PHE A 88 -10.38 19.18 -4.92
N THR A 89 -9.98 20.21 -5.70
CA THR A 89 -9.33 20.04 -7.01
C THR A 89 -7.83 20.29 -6.95
N ASP A 90 -7.41 21.37 -6.30
CA ASP A 90 -6.02 21.80 -6.21
C ASP A 90 -5.41 21.35 -4.88
N GLY A 91 -6.16 21.48 -3.78
CA GLY A 91 -5.74 21.04 -2.45
C GLY A 91 -5.57 19.52 -2.32
N LYS A 92 -6.19 18.72 -3.20
CA LYS A 92 -6.04 17.25 -3.20
C LYS A 92 -4.64 16.77 -3.56
N LYS A 93 -3.74 17.62 -4.06
CA LYS A 93 -2.38 17.21 -4.46
C LYS A 93 -1.63 16.55 -3.30
N THR A 94 -1.73 17.11 -2.08
CA THR A 94 -1.14 16.53 -0.86
C THR A 94 -1.71 15.15 -0.56
N ALA A 95 -3.04 15.04 -0.44
CA ALA A 95 -3.72 13.78 -0.18
C ALA A 95 -3.45 12.70 -1.25
N SER A 96 -3.39 13.11 -2.52
CA SER A 96 -3.07 12.21 -3.65
C SER A 96 -1.62 11.74 -3.59
N THR A 97 -0.69 12.61 -3.19
CA THR A 97 0.73 12.27 -3.01
C THR A 97 0.94 11.31 -1.86
N LEU A 98 0.23 11.49 -0.75
CA LEU A 98 0.20 10.54 0.36
C LEU A 98 -0.31 9.17 -0.09
N SER A 99 -1.41 9.14 -0.86
CA SER A 99 -1.96 7.90 -1.41
C SER A 99 -0.98 7.18 -2.33
N LEU A 100 -0.35 7.91 -3.26
CA LEU A 100 0.68 7.36 -4.14
C LEU A 100 1.88 6.82 -3.35
N SER A 101 2.33 7.55 -2.33
CA SER A 101 3.48 7.14 -1.50
C SER A 101 3.17 5.91 -0.66
N VAL A 102 1.94 5.79 -0.13
CA VAL A 102 1.46 4.57 0.54
C VAL A 102 1.43 3.39 -0.43
N LEU A 103 0.94 3.57 -1.66
CA LEU A 103 0.93 2.53 -2.68
C LEU A 103 2.36 2.04 -2.97
N VAL A 104 3.29 2.96 -3.25
CA VAL A 104 4.70 2.62 -3.52
C VAL A 104 5.32 1.88 -2.33
N ALA A 105 5.11 2.37 -1.09
CA ALA A 105 5.64 1.72 0.10
C ALA A 105 5.07 0.31 0.31
N ILE A 106 3.77 0.13 0.13
CA ILE A 106 3.11 -1.18 0.21
C ILE A 106 3.66 -2.14 -0.85
N GLU A 107 3.82 -1.70 -2.09
CA GLU A 107 4.33 -2.56 -3.16
C GLU A 107 5.78 -3.00 -2.89
N MET A 108 6.62 -2.14 -2.29
CA MET A 108 7.96 -2.53 -1.87
C MET A 108 7.92 -3.56 -0.74
N PHE A 109 7.03 -3.40 0.25
CA PHE A 109 6.83 -4.40 1.30
C PHE A 109 6.24 -5.71 0.77
N ASN A 110 5.35 -5.64 -0.22
CA ASN A 110 4.83 -6.81 -0.92
C ASN A 110 5.91 -7.52 -1.73
N ALA A 111 6.86 -6.79 -2.32
CA ALA A 111 8.00 -7.39 -3.01
C ALA A 111 8.89 -8.20 -2.04
N LEU A 112 9.11 -7.70 -0.81
CA LEU A 112 9.78 -8.47 0.24
C LEU A 112 8.99 -9.72 0.62
N ASN A 113 7.67 -9.59 0.75
CA ASN A 113 6.80 -10.73 1.03
C ASN A 113 6.79 -11.75 -0.12
N ALA A 114 6.92 -11.32 -1.37
CA ALA A 114 6.97 -12.20 -2.53
C ALA A 114 8.30 -12.98 -2.65
N LEU A 115 9.34 -12.62 -1.87
CA LEU A 115 10.61 -13.36 -1.84
C LEU A 115 10.42 -14.84 -1.46
N SER A 116 9.38 -15.11 -0.68
CA SER A 116 9.08 -16.45 -0.20
C SER A 116 7.58 -16.68 -0.13
N GLU A 117 7.11 -17.70 -0.85
CA GLU A 117 5.69 -18.06 -0.86
C GLU A 117 5.23 -18.66 0.47
N ASP A 118 6.08 -19.48 1.10
CA ASP A 118 5.74 -20.25 2.32
C ASP A 118 6.57 -19.84 3.55
N GLY A 119 7.86 -19.52 3.36
CA GLY A 119 8.76 -19.10 4.41
C GLY A 119 8.41 -17.71 4.94
N SER A 120 8.50 -17.57 6.27
CA SER A 120 8.38 -16.29 6.97
C SER A 120 9.52 -15.36 6.61
N LEU A 121 9.28 -14.05 6.62
CA LEU A 121 10.35 -13.04 6.48
C LEU A 121 11.42 -13.16 7.57
N ILE A 122 11.06 -13.74 8.74
CA ILE A 122 11.98 -14.01 9.85
C ILE A 122 12.91 -15.20 9.52
N THR A 123 12.39 -16.20 8.80
CA THR A 123 13.15 -17.40 8.44
C THR A 123 13.99 -17.23 7.17
N MET A 124 13.52 -16.41 6.23
CA MET A 124 14.24 -16.02 5.04
C MET A 124 14.35 -14.50 5.03
N PRO A 125 15.46 -13.97 5.59
CA PRO A 125 15.61 -12.54 5.70
C PRO A 125 15.78 -11.89 4.31
N PRO A 126 15.45 -10.60 4.19
CA PRO A 126 15.40 -9.89 2.91
C PRO A 126 16.76 -9.81 2.20
N TRP A 127 17.87 -9.86 2.95
CA TRP A 127 19.23 -9.91 2.39
C TRP A 127 19.60 -11.24 1.72
N SER A 128 18.72 -12.26 1.76
CA SER A 128 18.93 -13.50 0.99
C SER A 128 18.97 -13.24 -0.53
N ASN A 129 18.35 -12.16 -1.00
CA ASN A 129 18.42 -11.72 -2.39
C ASN A 129 18.93 -10.26 -2.46
N PRO A 130 20.24 -10.03 -2.63
CA PRO A 130 20.78 -8.67 -2.69
C PRO A 130 20.28 -7.86 -3.89
N TYR A 131 19.93 -8.52 -5.01
CA TYR A 131 19.39 -7.84 -6.18
C TYR A 131 18.00 -7.25 -5.91
N LEU A 132 17.15 -7.95 -5.15
CA LEU A 132 15.86 -7.43 -4.72
C LEU A 132 16.03 -6.17 -3.86
N MET A 133 16.98 -6.20 -2.92
CA MET A 133 17.27 -5.03 -2.08
C MET A 133 17.75 -3.83 -2.89
N ILE A 134 18.62 -4.04 -3.87
CA ILE A 134 19.07 -2.97 -4.78
C ILE A 134 17.88 -2.42 -5.59
N ALA A 135 17.04 -3.30 -6.15
CA ALA A 135 15.87 -2.88 -6.91
C ALA A 135 14.91 -2.03 -6.06
N MET A 136 14.66 -2.41 -4.81
CA MET A 136 13.84 -1.63 -3.88
C MET A 136 14.43 -0.25 -3.58
N VAL A 137 15.74 -0.18 -3.31
CA VAL A 137 16.43 1.09 -3.04
C VAL A 137 16.34 2.01 -4.26
N VAL A 138 16.54 1.47 -5.46
CA VAL A 138 16.40 2.24 -6.72
C VAL A 138 14.96 2.72 -6.92
N SER A 139 13.96 1.88 -6.65
CA SER A 139 12.54 2.27 -6.76
C SER A 139 12.18 3.39 -5.78
N PHE A 140 12.61 3.30 -4.51
CA PHE A 140 12.40 4.38 -3.55
C PHE A 140 13.16 5.66 -3.94
N ALA A 141 14.41 5.53 -4.39
CA ALA A 141 15.19 6.68 -4.86
C ALA A 141 14.50 7.39 -6.04
N MET A 142 13.94 6.63 -6.97
CA MET A 142 13.17 7.19 -8.08
C MET A 142 11.89 7.88 -7.61
N HIS A 143 11.21 7.34 -6.60
CA HIS A 143 10.06 8.00 -5.97
C HIS A 143 10.45 9.34 -5.33
N PHE A 144 11.58 9.39 -4.60
CA PHE A 144 12.13 10.64 -4.09
C PHE A 144 12.46 11.63 -5.21
N VAL A 145 13.05 11.16 -6.32
CA VAL A 145 13.33 12.02 -7.49
C VAL A 145 12.04 12.64 -8.04
N ILE A 146 10.94 11.88 -8.13
CA ILE A 146 9.66 12.41 -8.60
C ILE A 146 9.08 13.46 -7.64
N LEU A 147 9.22 13.27 -6.33
CA LEU A 147 8.66 14.18 -5.32
C LEU A 147 9.45 15.48 -5.12
N TYR A 148 10.77 15.43 -5.25
CA TYR A 148 11.65 16.57 -4.88
C TYR A 148 12.31 17.26 -6.08
N VAL A 149 12.09 16.79 -7.31
CA VAL A 149 12.50 17.51 -8.54
C VAL A 149 11.28 18.20 -9.13
N ASP A 150 11.26 19.53 -9.07
CA ASP A 150 10.12 20.39 -9.45
C ASP A 150 9.50 20.03 -10.81
N VAL A 151 10.33 19.79 -11.83
CA VAL A 151 9.88 19.43 -13.18
C VAL A 151 9.04 18.14 -13.19
N LEU A 152 9.44 17.15 -12.38
CA LEU A 152 8.71 15.89 -12.27
C LEU A 152 7.50 16.06 -11.36
N ALA A 153 7.64 16.78 -10.25
CA ALA A 153 6.55 17.04 -9.31
C ALA A 153 5.36 17.72 -10.00
N ASP A 154 5.62 18.72 -10.85
CA ASP A 154 4.58 19.38 -11.65
C ASP A 154 3.93 18.42 -12.68
N THR A 155 4.75 17.62 -13.36
CA THR A 155 4.27 16.66 -14.38
C THR A 155 3.35 15.59 -13.77
N PHE A 156 3.71 15.08 -12.59
CA PHE A 156 2.92 14.08 -11.86
C PHE A 156 1.87 14.70 -10.92
N SER A 157 1.81 16.03 -10.82
CA SER A 157 0.93 16.77 -9.91
C SER A 157 1.04 16.32 -8.46
N VAL A 158 2.27 16.11 -7.99
CA VAL A 158 2.62 15.71 -6.62
C VAL A 158 3.35 16.83 -5.90
N ILE A 159 3.41 16.75 -4.58
CA ILE A 159 4.13 17.72 -3.74
C ILE A 159 5.15 17.03 -2.83
N PRO A 160 6.23 17.70 -2.43
CA PRO A 160 7.19 17.11 -1.48
C PRO A 160 6.53 16.87 -0.12
N LEU A 161 6.75 15.69 0.45
CA LEU A 161 6.21 15.31 1.76
C LEU A 161 7.18 15.67 2.90
N ASP A 162 6.63 16.09 4.04
CA ASP A 162 7.39 16.29 5.28
C ASP A 162 7.60 14.97 6.05
N PHE A 163 8.50 14.97 7.03
CA PHE A 163 8.81 13.80 7.85
C PHE A 163 7.58 13.24 8.58
N LYS A 164 6.67 14.11 9.07
CA LYS A 164 5.43 13.65 9.73
C LYS A 164 4.49 12.94 8.77
N GLU A 165 4.43 13.39 7.53
CA GLU A 165 3.62 12.78 6.48
C GLU A 165 4.19 11.41 6.09
N TRP A 166 5.51 11.30 6.02
CA TRP A 166 6.19 10.02 5.85
C TRP A 166 5.90 9.03 6.97
N LEU A 167 5.76 9.48 8.22
CA LEU A 167 5.32 8.60 9.32
C LEU A 167 3.90 8.09 9.10
N VAL A 168 2.99 8.91 8.58
CA VAL A 168 1.63 8.45 8.19
C VAL A 168 1.72 7.43 7.06
N VAL A 169 2.53 7.68 6.04
CA VAL A 169 2.77 6.74 4.93
C VAL A 169 3.25 5.39 5.47
N LEU A 170 4.21 5.39 6.39
CA LEU A 170 4.70 4.18 7.03
C LEU A 170 3.64 3.50 7.90
N ALA A 171 2.85 4.26 8.67
CA ALA A 171 1.80 3.72 9.52
C ALA A 171 0.70 2.99 8.73
N PHE A 172 0.34 3.50 7.54
CA PHE A 172 -0.63 2.87 6.64
C PHE A 172 -0.05 1.75 5.78
N SER A 173 1.27 1.67 5.60
CA SER A 173 1.90 0.65 4.74
C SER A 173 2.43 -0.55 5.52
N LEU A 174 2.99 -0.36 6.72
CA LEU A 174 3.55 -1.44 7.55
C LEU A 174 2.58 -2.59 7.87
N PRO A 175 1.28 -2.38 8.11
CA PRO A 175 0.39 -3.49 8.44
C PRO A 175 0.24 -4.53 7.32
N VAL A 176 0.59 -4.21 6.07
CA VAL A 176 0.60 -5.21 4.97
C VAL A 176 1.53 -6.39 5.28
N ILE A 177 2.67 -6.13 5.93
CA ILE A 177 3.63 -7.17 6.32
C ILE A 177 3.01 -8.09 7.37
N ILE A 178 2.30 -7.51 8.33
CA ILE A 178 1.63 -8.27 9.40
C ILE A 178 0.52 -9.14 8.81
N ILE A 179 -0.31 -8.57 7.93
CA ILE A 179 -1.40 -9.29 7.25
C ILE A 179 -0.83 -10.47 6.46
N ASP A 180 0.19 -10.24 5.63
CA ASP A 180 0.77 -11.31 4.80
C ASP A 180 1.48 -12.38 5.64
N GLU A 181 2.19 -12.00 6.71
CA GLU A 181 2.85 -12.97 7.59
C GLU A 181 1.83 -13.86 8.34
N VAL A 182 0.70 -13.29 8.76
CA VAL A 182 -0.41 -14.08 9.35
C VAL A 182 -1.01 -15.03 8.32
N LEU A 183 -1.25 -14.57 7.09
CA LEU A 183 -1.78 -15.41 6.00
C LEU A 183 -0.79 -16.53 5.62
N LYS A 184 0.50 -16.23 5.55
CA LYS A 184 1.56 -17.23 5.37
C LYS A 184 1.60 -18.24 6.50
N PHE A 185 1.45 -17.80 7.75
CA PHE A 185 1.43 -18.71 8.89
C PHE A 185 0.28 -19.72 8.82
N VAL A 186 -0.91 -19.28 8.43
CA VAL A 186 -2.07 -20.17 8.20
C VAL A 186 -1.81 -21.09 7.00
N GLY A 187 -1.32 -20.55 5.88
CA GLY A 187 -0.97 -21.31 4.67
C GLY A 187 0.04 -22.41 4.94
N ARG A 188 1.11 -22.13 5.70
CA ARG A 188 2.10 -23.12 6.13
C ARG A 188 1.48 -24.31 6.84
N ARG A 189 0.51 -24.07 7.74
CA ARG A 189 -0.17 -25.14 8.48
C ARG A 189 -1.04 -26.00 7.57
N MET A 190 -1.67 -25.40 6.55
CA MET A 190 -2.47 -26.12 5.56
C MET A 190 -1.57 -26.94 4.62
N HIS A 191 -0.57 -26.32 4.00
CA HIS A 191 0.35 -26.98 3.08
C HIS A 191 1.19 -28.08 3.75
N ALA A 192 1.53 -27.94 5.04
CA ALA A 192 2.21 -29.01 5.78
C ALA A 192 1.34 -30.25 5.98
N ARG A 193 0.01 -30.11 6.02
CA ARG A 193 -0.92 -31.25 6.08
C ARG A 193 -1.04 -31.91 4.71
N GLU A 194 -1.28 -31.12 3.66
CA GLU A 194 -1.36 -31.60 2.27
C GLU A 194 -0.07 -32.31 1.83
N LEU A 195 1.11 -31.78 2.20
CA LEU A 195 2.38 -32.40 1.86
C LEU A 195 2.57 -33.76 2.55
N LYS A 196 2.13 -33.91 3.81
CA LYS A 196 2.20 -35.20 4.52
C LYS A 196 1.33 -36.24 3.84
N GLU A 197 0.09 -35.89 3.51
CA GLU A 197 -0.84 -36.78 2.79
C GLU A 197 -0.26 -37.20 1.43
N ARG A 198 0.32 -36.27 0.67
CA ARG A 198 1.00 -36.58 -0.61
C ARG A 198 2.21 -37.48 -0.46
N MET A 199 2.99 -37.33 0.61
CA MET A 199 4.14 -38.19 0.89
C MET A 199 3.68 -39.61 1.23
N GLU A 200 2.65 -39.75 2.07
CA GLU A 200 2.07 -41.06 2.41
C GLU A 200 1.48 -41.77 1.18
N GLU A 201 0.81 -41.04 0.28
CA GLU A 201 0.34 -41.59 -0.99
C GLU A 201 1.48 -42.03 -1.91
N TRP A 202 2.56 -41.25 -1.97
CA TRP A 202 3.72 -41.57 -2.79
C TRP A 202 4.45 -42.80 -2.25
N GLU A 203 4.69 -42.88 -0.94
CA GLU A 203 5.29 -44.06 -0.29
C GLU A 203 4.47 -45.33 -0.60
N LYS A 204 3.14 -45.27 -0.48
CA LYS A 204 2.25 -46.38 -0.86
C LYS A 204 2.33 -46.79 -2.34
N LYS A 205 2.64 -45.86 -3.25
CA LYS A 205 2.79 -46.15 -4.69
C LYS A 205 4.17 -46.68 -5.06
N THR A 206 5.18 -46.40 -4.25
CA THR A 206 6.57 -46.78 -4.52
C THR A 206 6.97 -48.08 -3.84
N GLN A 207 6.14 -48.58 -2.91
CA GLN A 207 6.26 -49.87 -2.23
C GLN A 207 5.42 -50.94 -2.92
#